data_AF-A0A9E5YN36-F1
#
_entry.id   AF-A0A9E5YN36-F1
#
_cell.length_a   1.000
_cell.length_b   1.000
_cell.length_c   1.000
_cell.angle_alpha   90.00
_cell.angle_beta   90.00
_cell.angle_gamma   90.00
#
_symmetry.space_group_name_H-M   'P 1'
#
loop_
_entity.id
_entity.type
_entity.pdbx_description
1 polymer ?
#
loop_
_entity_poly.entity_id
_entity_poly.type
_entity_poly.pdbx_seq_one_letter_code
_entity_poly.pdbx_strand_id
1 'polypeptide(L)'
;MKFEIVFVVCIGVLLFSCSAPKEQEQSIYQHEQTKELVDFVSEAVQLVEKEGETAFPEFREKEGRWFQDDLYIFIWGLDGMRYVYPPDLSGEGQNMIDLKDVNDKQIGRMFVDAVSSEKGAGWVFYQWPKPGGKKPIWKSTYLKKAITSDGKEFLVGSGLYNMKTEKVFIVDAVNDAVDLLQKDGLSAIPKIASKESKFIFLDSYVYIKDMHGNEILNPKNPDLEGKNIYDLQDANGKYFVKEELEILQTQADCWMDYMWPKPGETEPSKKVVYVKKVVVEQDTLVVGCGYYPASEKDKQIKKIITTLNEAAIMITNEGEKVFPEFRKKNSKWFQDDFYIFIYDTDGNRIVYPPAPQKEGENAFNVTDADGKYQVQMFIEKALSEQEEGWVQYKWPKKGESTPVPKHTFVKKAQTPSGKILVLCAGYYPED
;
A
#
# COMPACT_ATOMS: atom_id res chain seq x y z
N MET A 1 38.08 66.52 29.51
CA MET A 1 37.49 65.34 30.18
C MET A 1 36.07 65.17 29.68
N LYS A 2 35.88 64.29 28.69
CA LYS A 2 34.56 63.84 28.20
C LYS A 2 34.63 62.32 28.18
N PHE A 3 33.75 61.68 28.94
CA PHE A 3 33.59 60.24 29.00
C PHE A 3 32.84 59.77 27.74
N GLU A 4 33.43 58.86 26.97
CA GLU A 4 32.71 58.10 25.95
C GLU A 4 32.15 56.83 26.59
N ILE A 5 30.83 56.70 26.51
CA ILE A 5 30.05 55.54 26.95
C ILE A 5 30.13 54.50 25.84
N VAL A 6 30.78 53.37 26.11
CA VAL A 6 30.77 52.20 25.22
C VAL A 6 29.46 51.45 25.46
N PHE A 7 28.55 51.49 24.47
CA PHE A 7 27.39 50.61 24.42
C PHE A 7 27.84 49.19 24.06
N VAL A 8 27.74 48.27 25.01
CA VAL A 8 27.83 46.82 24.74
C VAL A 8 26.49 46.40 24.14
N VAL A 9 26.47 46.15 22.83
CA VAL A 9 25.33 45.51 22.17
C VAL A 9 25.44 44.01 22.42
N CYS A 10 24.66 43.51 23.39
CA CYS A 10 24.40 42.08 23.55
C CYS A 10 23.57 41.62 22.35
N ILE A 11 24.22 41.04 21.33
CA ILE A 11 23.53 40.31 20.28
C ILE A 11 23.04 39.01 20.92
N GLY A 12 21.75 38.97 21.24
CA GLY A 12 21.07 37.75 21.64
C GLY A 12 21.22 36.70 20.55
N VAL A 13 21.86 35.59 20.90
CA VAL A 13 21.83 34.38 20.08
C VAL A 13 20.38 33.90 20.09
N LEU A 14 19.66 34.21 19.01
CA LEU A 14 18.41 33.55 18.67
C LEU A 14 18.73 32.05 18.52
N LEU A 15 18.33 31.28 19.52
CA LEU A 15 18.25 29.83 19.42
C LEU A 15 17.27 29.51 18.31
N PHE A 16 17.79 29.22 17.12
CA PHE A 16 17.03 28.51 16.10
C PHE A 16 16.66 27.15 16.68
N SER A 17 15.37 26.97 16.97
CA SER A 17 14.78 25.67 17.24
C SER A 17 15.12 24.74 16.06
N CYS A 18 15.93 23.72 16.31
CA CYS A 18 16.32 22.75 15.31
C CYS A 18 15.13 21.81 15.06
N SER A 19 14.23 22.19 14.16
CA SER A 19 13.15 21.35 13.63
C SER A 19 13.62 20.40 12.50
N ALA A 20 14.90 20.44 12.14
CA ALA A 20 15.47 19.79 10.97
C ALA A 20 15.44 18.23 10.91
N PRO A 21 15.52 17.46 12.02
CA PRO A 21 15.63 16.00 11.91
C PRO A 21 14.37 15.32 11.34
N LYS A 22 13.19 15.80 11.73
CA LYS A 22 11.89 15.21 11.37
C LYS A 22 11.56 15.42 9.88
N GLU A 23 11.84 16.61 9.37
CA GLU A 23 11.54 16.99 7.98
C GLU A 23 12.46 16.26 6.98
N GLN A 24 13.71 15.98 7.36
CA GLN A 24 14.66 15.25 6.54
C GLN A 24 14.31 13.75 6.43
N GLU A 25 13.88 13.11 7.52
CA GLU A 25 13.46 11.69 7.55
C GLU A 25 12.18 11.45 6.73
N GLN A 26 11.25 12.42 6.69
CA GLN A 26 10.02 12.34 5.90
C GLN A 26 10.21 12.60 4.40
N SER A 27 11.19 13.43 4.03
CA SER A 27 11.37 13.94 2.66
C SER A 27 11.51 12.86 1.58
N ILE A 28 11.87 11.63 1.99
CA ILE A 28 12.07 10.48 1.11
C ILE A 28 10.78 9.72 0.76
N TYR A 29 9.69 9.94 1.51
CA TYR A 29 8.41 9.25 1.33
C TYR A 29 7.42 10.11 0.53
N GLN A 30 6.70 9.50 -0.42
CA GLN A 30 5.77 10.20 -1.30
C GLN A 30 4.34 10.17 -0.77
N HIS A 31 3.94 9.09 -0.10
CA HIS A 31 2.57 8.90 0.38
C HIS A 31 2.41 9.45 1.80
N GLU A 32 1.34 10.21 2.01
CA GLU A 32 1.08 10.86 3.30
C GLU A 32 0.94 9.86 4.45
N GLN A 33 0.21 8.76 4.22
CA GLN A 33 0.04 7.69 5.22
C GLN A 33 1.38 7.09 5.68
N THR A 34 2.38 7.03 4.79
CA THR A 34 3.71 6.54 5.13
C THR A 34 4.44 7.53 6.03
N LYS A 35 4.35 8.84 5.75
CA LYS A 35 4.91 9.89 6.61
C LYS A 35 4.25 9.90 7.98
N GLU A 36 2.92 9.82 8.02
CA GLU A 36 2.13 9.74 9.25
C GLU A 36 2.53 8.54 10.10
N LEU A 37 2.78 7.36 9.49
CA LEU A 37 3.26 6.19 10.22
C LEU A 37 4.67 6.39 10.80
N VAL A 38 5.59 6.96 10.02
CA VAL A 38 6.97 7.22 10.46
C VAL A 38 6.99 8.22 11.62
N ASP A 39 6.12 9.22 11.56
CA ASP A 39 5.89 10.18 12.66
C ASP A 39 5.32 9.50 13.88
N PHE A 40 4.29 8.69 13.68
CA PHE A 40 3.65 7.94 14.75
C PHE A 40 4.67 7.07 15.50
N VAL A 41 5.54 6.34 14.80
CA VAL A 41 6.62 5.57 15.42
C VAL A 41 7.67 6.48 16.08
N SER A 42 8.06 7.58 15.44
CA SER A 42 9.06 8.50 15.98
C SER A 42 8.60 9.19 17.26
N GLU A 43 7.32 9.54 17.36
CA GLU A 43 6.72 10.08 18.58
C GLU A 43 6.69 9.04 19.70
N ALA A 44 6.39 7.77 19.37
CA ALA A 44 6.45 6.68 20.35
C ALA A 44 7.88 6.42 20.83
N VAL A 45 8.88 6.48 19.95
CA VAL A 45 10.31 6.39 20.31
C VAL A 45 10.67 7.49 21.31
N GLN A 46 10.32 8.75 21.02
CA GLN A 46 10.61 9.86 21.93
C GLN A 46 9.99 9.66 23.32
N LEU A 47 8.76 9.13 23.38
CA LEU A 47 8.11 8.81 24.65
C LEU A 47 8.86 7.70 25.41
N VAL A 48 9.26 6.62 24.71
CA VAL A 48 10.06 5.53 25.31
C VAL A 48 11.44 6.02 25.75
N GLU A 49 12.12 6.87 24.99
CA GLU A 49 13.44 7.41 25.38
C GLU A 49 13.35 8.28 26.64
N LYS A 50 12.28 9.06 26.75
CA LYS A 50 12.04 9.98 27.86
C LYS A 50 11.60 9.25 29.14
N GLU A 51 10.69 8.29 29.02
CA GLU A 51 9.99 7.69 30.17
C GLU A 51 10.38 6.22 30.40
N GLY A 52 11.06 5.60 29.44
CA GLY A 52 11.45 4.20 29.50
C GLY A 52 10.24 3.28 29.57
N GLU A 53 10.36 2.24 30.38
CA GLU A 53 9.30 1.23 30.55
C GLU A 53 8.03 1.81 31.20
N THR A 54 8.07 2.98 31.85
CA THR A 54 6.86 3.60 32.45
C THR A 54 5.86 4.08 31.40
N ALA A 55 6.29 4.26 30.14
CA ALA A 55 5.40 4.55 29.01
C ALA A 55 4.60 3.34 28.53
N PHE A 56 5.03 2.12 28.86
CA PHE A 56 4.45 0.89 28.28
C PHE A 56 2.95 0.72 28.50
N PRO A 57 2.36 1.09 29.65
CA PRO A 57 0.91 1.03 29.85
C PRO A 57 0.12 1.88 28.85
N GLU A 58 0.61 3.08 28.49
CA GLU A 58 -0.08 4.01 27.59
C GLU A 58 -0.30 3.39 26.20
N PHE A 59 0.69 2.64 25.71
CA PHE A 59 0.58 1.95 24.42
C PHE A 59 -0.47 0.82 24.41
N ARG A 60 -0.90 0.33 25.58
CA ARG A 60 -1.92 -0.74 25.70
C ARG A 60 -3.34 -0.22 25.84
N GLU A 61 -3.52 1.09 26.02
CA GLU A 61 -4.85 1.68 26.19
C GLU A 61 -5.69 1.48 24.93
N LYS A 62 -6.82 0.78 25.09
CA LYS A 62 -7.79 0.60 24.00
C LYS A 62 -8.38 1.95 23.63
N GLU A 63 -8.50 2.21 22.33
CA GLU A 63 -9.01 3.47 21.79
C GLU A 63 -8.16 4.70 22.17
N GLY A 64 -6.95 4.49 22.72
CA GLY A 64 -5.97 5.53 22.95
C GLY A 64 -5.28 5.95 21.65
N ARG A 65 -4.54 7.07 21.67
CA ARG A 65 -3.86 7.58 20.47
C ARG A 65 -2.92 6.55 19.82
N TRP A 66 -2.36 5.64 20.62
CA TRP A 66 -1.40 4.62 20.19
C TRP A 66 -2.02 3.31 19.71
N PHE A 67 -3.34 3.16 19.79
CA PHE A 67 -4.04 1.97 19.32
C PHE A 67 -5.41 2.35 18.73
N GLN A 68 -5.43 2.51 17.40
CA GLN A 68 -6.60 2.90 16.61
C GLN A 68 -6.85 1.84 15.52
N ASP A 69 -7.94 1.08 15.66
CA ASP A 69 -8.32 -0.02 14.76
C ASP A 69 -7.19 -1.04 14.52
N ASP A 70 -6.46 -0.91 13.39
CA ASP A 70 -5.36 -1.77 12.99
C ASP A 70 -3.98 -1.10 13.06
N LEU A 71 -3.93 0.18 13.44
CA LEU A 71 -2.72 0.96 13.70
C LEU A 71 -2.39 0.91 15.21
N TYR A 72 -1.22 0.40 15.56
CA TYR A 72 -0.78 0.30 16.95
C TYR A 72 0.73 0.29 17.12
N ILE A 73 1.21 0.73 18.28
CA ILE A 73 2.62 0.59 18.67
C ILE A 73 2.87 -0.79 19.29
N PHE A 74 4.00 -1.40 18.95
CA PHE A 74 4.56 -2.54 19.66
C PHE A 74 6.02 -2.28 20.03
N ILE A 75 6.51 -2.89 21.10
CA ILE A 75 7.85 -2.67 21.65
C ILE A 75 8.49 -3.99 22.01
N TRP A 76 9.68 -4.27 21.48
CA TRP A 76 10.49 -5.42 21.87
C TRP A 76 11.89 -4.97 22.33
N GLY A 77 12.57 -5.84 23.07
CA GLY A 77 14.01 -5.75 23.26
C GLY A 77 14.76 -6.27 22.03
N LEU A 78 16.03 -5.86 21.89
CA LEU A 78 16.88 -6.36 20.80
C LEU A 78 17.26 -7.85 20.98
N ASP A 79 17.05 -8.41 22.17
CA ASP A 79 17.13 -9.84 22.44
C ASP A 79 15.91 -10.64 21.93
N GLY A 80 14.90 -9.95 21.40
CA GLY A 80 13.64 -10.53 20.93
C GLY A 80 12.53 -10.57 21.98
N MET A 81 12.76 -10.10 23.21
CA MET A 81 11.73 -10.07 24.24
C MET A 81 10.60 -9.12 23.87
N ARG A 82 9.36 -9.61 23.80
CA ARG A 82 8.19 -8.76 23.51
C ARG A 82 7.67 -8.10 24.79
N TYR A 83 7.75 -6.78 24.85
CA TYR A 83 7.27 -6.01 26.01
C TYR A 83 5.86 -5.47 25.82
N VAL A 84 5.53 -4.97 24.62
CA VAL A 84 4.23 -4.34 24.33
C VAL A 84 3.68 -4.90 23.03
N TYR A 85 2.47 -5.47 23.08
CA TYR A 85 1.71 -5.90 21.90
C TYR A 85 0.19 -5.81 22.17
N PRO A 86 -0.41 -4.63 21.99
CA PRO A 86 -1.80 -4.34 22.36
C PRO A 86 -2.87 -5.22 21.71
N PRO A 87 -2.72 -5.73 20.47
CA PRO A 87 -3.73 -6.60 19.87
C PRO A 87 -3.97 -7.91 20.63
N ASP A 88 -2.93 -8.44 21.29
CA ASP A 88 -3.00 -9.68 22.06
C ASP A 88 -1.89 -9.75 23.11
N LEU A 89 -2.23 -9.49 24.37
CA LEU A 89 -1.26 -9.43 25.46
C LEU A 89 -0.65 -10.79 25.82
N SER A 90 -1.19 -11.91 25.32
CA SER A 90 -0.73 -13.26 25.71
C SER A 90 0.72 -13.57 25.34
N GLY A 91 1.27 -12.87 24.33
CA GLY A 91 2.66 -13.01 23.90
C GLY A 91 3.64 -12.07 24.59
N GLU A 92 3.21 -11.17 25.47
CA GLU A 92 4.13 -10.30 26.22
C GLU A 92 4.94 -11.12 27.24
N GLY A 93 6.21 -10.76 27.42
CA GLY A 93 7.16 -11.49 28.28
C GLY A 93 7.73 -12.77 27.63
N GLN A 94 7.42 -13.03 26.35
CA GLN A 94 8.00 -14.13 25.59
C GLN A 94 9.08 -13.62 24.63
N ASN A 95 10.08 -14.47 24.38
CA ASN A 95 11.08 -14.20 23.36
C ASN A 95 10.53 -14.58 21.98
N MET A 96 10.50 -13.61 21.07
CA MET A 96 9.91 -13.70 19.74
C MET A 96 10.96 -13.66 18.63
N ILE A 97 12.25 -13.88 18.93
CA ILE A 97 13.33 -13.78 17.96
C ILE A 97 13.15 -14.76 16.78
N ASP A 98 12.61 -15.95 17.04
CA ASP A 98 12.35 -16.99 16.04
C ASP A 98 10.93 -16.91 15.46
N LEU A 99 10.19 -15.82 15.73
CA LEU A 99 8.86 -15.63 15.17
C LEU A 99 8.92 -15.58 13.64
N LYS A 100 8.02 -16.34 13.01
CA LYS A 100 7.86 -16.39 11.57
C LYS A 100 6.49 -15.91 11.11
N ASP A 101 6.44 -15.39 9.89
CA ASP A 101 5.18 -15.15 9.19
C ASP A 101 4.69 -16.42 8.46
N VAL A 102 3.56 -16.33 7.76
CA VAL A 102 2.97 -17.47 7.03
C VAL A 102 3.84 -17.99 5.86
N ASN A 103 4.84 -17.23 5.42
CA ASN A 103 5.78 -17.58 4.35
C ASN A 103 7.15 -18.02 4.89
N ASP A 104 7.24 -18.32 6.19
CA ASP A 104 8.46 -18.68 6.92
C ASP A 104 9.50 -17.55 7.06
N LYS A 105 9.15 -16.29 6.74
CA LYS A 105 10.04 -15.14 6.95
C LYS A 105 10.30 -15.00 8.45
N GLN A 106 11.56 -14.97 8.86
CA GLN A 106 11.99 -14.86 10.26
C GLN A 106 11.83 -13.42 10.78
N ILE A 107 10.58 -12.97 10.90
CA ILE A 107 10.25 -11.57 11.20
C ILE A 107 10.85 -11.07 12.52
N GLY A 108 11.04 -11.94 13.51
CA GLY A 108 11.70 -11.55 14.76
C GLY A 108 13.14 -11.10 14.55
N ARG A 109 13.93 -11.86 13.79
CA ARG A 109 15.30 -11.49 13.41
C ARG A 109 15.32 -10.29 12.49
N MET A 110 14.43 -10.23 11.50
CA MET A 110 14.33 -9.10 10.58
C MET A 110 14.04 -7.78 11.31
N PHE A 111 13.23 -7.79 12.36
CA PHE A 111 12.96 -6.61 13.17
C PHE A 111 14.20 -6.10 13.90
N VAL A 112 14.98 -7.00 14.51
CA VAL A 112 16.24 -6.67 15.18
C VAL A 112 17.25 -6.15 14.14
N ASP A 113 17.43 -6.86 13.03
CA ASP A 113 18.34 -6.47 11.95
C ASP A 113 18.04 -5.07 11.41
N ALA A 114 16.76 -4.71 11.26
CA ALA A 114 16.33 -3.40 10.75
C ALA A 114 16.83 -2.25 11.64
N VAL A 115 16.79 -2.42 12.97
CA VAL A 115 17.19 -1.38 13.94
C VAL A 115 18.66 -1.47 14.37
N SER A 116 19.34 -2.59 14.09
CA SER A 116 20.78 -2.76 14.30
C SER A 116 21.65 -2.13 13.20
N SER A 117 21.04 -1.67 12.12
CA SER A 117 21.73 -0.91 11.07
C SER A 117 22.29 0.43 11.61
N GLU A 118 23.25 1.04 10.89
CA GLU A 118 23.79 2.36 11.26
C GLU A 118 22.70 3.44 11.32
N LYS A 119 21.62 3.29 10.55
CA LYS A 119 20.47 4.20 10.54
C LYS A 119 19.61 4.07 11.80
N GLY A 120 19.73 2.97 12.55
CA GLY A 120 18.90 2.70 13.73
C GLY A 120 17.41 2.51 13.43
N ALA A 121 17.03 2.37 12.15
CA ALA A 121 15.65 2.26 11.71
C ALA A 121 15.56 1.53 10.37
N GLY A 122 14.39 0.94 10.08
CA GLY A 122 14.17 0.25 8.82
C GLY A 122 12.75 -0.27 8.63
N TRP A 123 12.47 -0.72 7.42
CA TRP A 123 11.20 -1.31 7.03
C TRP A 123 11.28 -2.83 6.95
N VAL A 124 10.25 -3.51 7.43
CA VAL A 124 10.09 -4.95 7.31
C VAL A 124 8.71 -5.27 6.75
N PHE A 125 8.68 -6.08 5.70
CA PHE A 125 7.48 -6.47 4.97
C PHE A 125 7.20 -7.96 5.13
N TYR A 126 6.01 -8.29 5.64
CA TYR A 126 5.61 -9.66 5.98
C TYR A 126 4.10 -9.81 5.92
N GLN A 127 3.60 -11.03 6.01
CA GLN A 127 2.15 -11.29 6.03
C GLN A 127 1.65 -11.55 7.45
N TRP A 128 0.71 -10.73 7.91
CA TRP A 128 0.18 -10.77 9.27
C TRP A 128 -1.32 -10.53 9.28
N PRO A 129 -2.10 -11.16 10.17
CA PRO A 129 -3.51 -10.86 10.31
C PRO A 129 -3.70 -9.47 10.96
N LYS A 130 -4.76 -8.77 10.55
CA LYS A 130 -5.24 -7.59 11.29
C LYS A 130 -5.65 -7.97 12.72
N PRO A 131 -5.66 -7.03 13.68
CA PRO A 131 -6.25 -7.27 15.00
C PRO A 131 -7.67 -7.87 14.89
N GLY A 132 -7.92 -8.98 15.59
CA GLY A 132 -9.18 -9.74 15.53
C GLY A 132 -9.41 -10.57 14.25
N GLY A 133 -8.55 -10.42 13.24
CA GLY A 133 -8.59 -11.18 11.99
C GLY A 133 -7.82 -12.50 12.07
N LYS A 134 -8.11 -13.42 11.14
CA LYS A 134 -7.39 -14.69 10.99
C LYS A 134 -6.59 -14.79 9.70
N LYS A 135 -7.01 -14.07 8.65
CA LYS A 135 -6.38 -14.13 7.34
C LYS A 135 -5.15 -13.23 7.32
N PRO A 136 -3.95 -13.78 7.10
CA PRO A 136 -2.76 -12.95 6.95
C PRO A 136 -2.83 -12.19 5.63
N ILE A 137 -2.46 -10.91 5.69
CA ILE A 137 -2.32 -10.02 4.54
C ILE A 137 -1.02 -9.24 4.68
N TRP A 138 -0.56 -8.58 3.62
CA TRP A 138 0.67 -7.81 3.67
C TRP A 138 0.59 -6.70 4.73
N LYS A 139 1.59 -6.69 5.61
CA LYS A 139 1.86 -5.65 6.59
C LYS A 139 3.26 -5.09 6.35
N SER A 140 3.34 -3.77 6.26
CA SER A 140 4.58 -3.01 6.12
C SER A 140 4.85 -2.31 7.43
N THR A 141 5.89 -2.71 8.14
CA THR A 141 6.22 -2.18 9.46
C THR A 141 7.46 -1.31 9.38
N TYR A 142 7.35 -0.09 9.92
CA TYR A 142 8.50 0.75 10.22
C TYR A 142 8.95 0.49 11.66
N LEU A 143 10.25 0.29 11.85
CA LEU A 143 10.89 0.08 13.14
C LEU A 143 11.97 1.12 13.37
N LYS A 144 12.11 1.57 14.61
CA LYS A 144 13.16 2.49 15.03
C LYS A 144 13.66 2.13 16.42
N LYS A 145 14.97 2.23 16.62
CA LYS A 145 15.61 2.01 17.90
C LYS A 145 15.32 3.17 18.84
N ALA A 146 14.94 2.86 20.07
CA ALA A 146 14.85 3.80 21.17
C ALA A 146 15.93 3.47 22.20
N ILE A 147 16.66 4.48 22.68
CA ILE A 147 17.65 4.33 23.74
C ILE A 147 17.23 5.17 24.95
N THR A 148 16.90 4.51 26.05
CA THR A 148 16.47 5.19 27.28
C THR A 148 17.63 5.91 27.96
N SER A 149 17.31 6.83 28.87
CA SER A 149 18.32 7.57 29.64
C SER A 149 19.25 6.68 30.51
N ASP A 150 18.80 5.49 30.91
CA ASP A 150 19.60 4.47 31.59
C ASP A 150 20.33 3.50 30.64
N GLY A 151 20.25 3.73 29.32
CA GLY A 151 20.98 2.99 28.30
C GLY A 151 20.34 1.69 27.83
N LYS A 152 19.08 1.42 28.18
CA LYS A 152 18.35 0.27 27.64
C LYS A 152 17.94 0.55 26.19
N GLU A 153 18.06 -0.47 25.35
CA GLU A 153 17.69 -0.39 23.94
C GLU A 153 16.39 -1.15 23.68
N PHE A 154 15.46 -0.51 23.00
CA PHE A 154 14.21 -1.08 22.54
C PHE A 154 14.06 -0.89 21.04
N LEU A 155 13.40 -1.82 20.36
CA LEU A 155 12.81 -1.57 19.05
C LEU A 155 11.35 -1.17 19.25
N VAL A 156 10.98 -0.03 18.66
CA VAL A 156 9.61 0.48 18.65
C VAL A 156 9.11 0.41 17.21
N GLY A 157 7.94 -0.17 17.00
CA GLY A 157 7.42 -0.37 15.65
C GLY A 157 5.92 -0.18 15.53
N SER A 158 5.51 0.16 14.30
CA SER A 158 4.11 0.15 13.87
C SER A 158 4.05 -0.20 12.39
N GLY A 159 2.87 -0.55 11.89
CA GLY A 159 2.74 -0.92 10.48
C GLY A 159 1.37 -0.67 9.87
N LEU A 160 1.37 -0.53 8.55
CA LEU A 160 0.17 -0.40 7.73
C LEU A 160 -0.07 -1.68 6.93
N TYR A 161 -1.34 -2.03 6.78
CA TYR A 161 -1.77 -3.16 5.95
C TYR A 161 -2.01 -2.73 4.50
N ASN A 162 -1.59 -3.55 3.53
CA ASN A 162 -1.72 -3.30 2.09
C ASN A 162 -1.25 -1.89 1.68
N MET A 163 -0.12 -1.48 2.25
CA MET A 163 0.47 -0.17 2.02
C MET A 163 0.86 0.02 0.56
N LYS A 164 0.70 1.24 0.05
CA LYS A 164 1.25 1.60 -1.26
C LYS A 164 2.77 1.54 -1.20
N THR A 165 3.39 0.96 -2.21
CA THR A 165 4.85 0.91 -2.31
C THR A 165 5.42 2.30 -2.53
N GLU A 166 6.47 2.63 -1.78
CA GLU A 166 7.30 3.81 -1.97
C GLU A 166 8.49 3.47 -2.88
N LYS A 167 8.97 4.45 -3.64
CA LYS A 167 10.18 4.29 -4.45
C LYS A 167 11.40 3.91 -3.60
N VAL A 168 11.50 4.46 -2.38
CA VAL A 168 12.63 4.20 -1.50
C VAL A 168 12.74 2.72 -1.10
N PHE A 169 11.62 2.00 -0.93
CA PHE A 169 11.68 0.56 -0.62
C PHE A 169 12.32 -0.26 -1.72
N ILE A 170 12.12 0.15 -2.98
CA ILE A 170 12.71 -0.50 -4.14
C ILE A 170 14.21 -0.22 -4.21
N VAL A 171 14.59 1.03 -3.96
CA VAL A 171 16.00 1.44 -3.91
C VAL A 171 16.74 0.71 -2.78
N ASP A 172 16.15 0.66 -1.59
CA ASP A 172 16.72 -0.05 -0.44
C ASP A 172 16.88 -1.54 -0.74
N ALA A 173 15.86 -2.19 -1.33
CA ALA A 173 15.96 -3.61 -1.70
C ALA A 173 17.06 -3.89 -2.73
N VAL A 174 17.25 -3.01 -3.72
CA VAL A 174 18.33 -3.13 -4.71
C VAL A 174 19.70 -2.91 -4.06
N ASN A 175 19.84 -1.86 -3.25
CA ASN A 175 21.11 -1.58 -2.57
C ASN A 175 21.49 -2.69 -1.59
N ASP A 176 20.54 -3.19 -0.81
CA ASP A 176 20.73 -4.33 0.09
C ASP A 176 21.19 -5.59 -0.66
N ALA A 177 20.66 -5.83 -1.87
CA ALA A 177 21.05 -6.97 -2.69
C ALA A 177 22.44 -6.77 -3.30
N VAL A 178 22.76 -5.55 -3.73
CA VAL A 178 24.09 -5.16 -4.20
C VAL A 178 25.12 -5.34 -3.08
N ASP A 179 24.84 -4.87 -1.86
CA ASP A 179 25.73 -5.01 -0.71
C ASP A 179 25.97 -6.49 -0.37
N LEU A 180 24.92 -7.31 -0.44
CA LEU A 180 25.03 -8.75 -0.20
C LEU A 180 25.86 -9.45 -1.29
N LEU A 181 25.69 -9.07 -2.56
CA LEU A 181 26.50 -9.58 -3.68
C LEU A 181 27.96 -9.14 -3.58
N GLN A 182 28.24 -7.91 -3.16
CA GLN A 182 29.61 -7.44 -2.94
C GLN A 182 30.30 -8.18 -1.79
N LYS A 183 29.54 -8.50 -0.73
CA LYS A 183 30.05 -9.18 0.45
C LYS A 183 30.27 -10.67 0.22
N ASP A 184 29.28 -11.35 -0.35
CA ASP A 184 29.22 -12.82 -0.42
C ASP A 184 29.44 -13.37 -1.85
N GLY A 185 29.64 -12.51 -2.85
CA GLY A 185 29.76 -12.91 -4.25
C GLY A 185 28.49 -13.56 -4.79
N LEU A 186 28.63 -14.45 -5.76
CA LEU A 186 27.50 -15.20 -6.34
C LEU A 186 26.81 -16.13 -5.34
N SER A 187 27.45 -16.45 -4.19
CA SER A 187 26.83 -17.24 -3.13
C SER A 187 25.68 -16.50 -2.41
N ALA A 188 25.53 -15.20 -2.64
CA ALA A 188 24.38 -14.41 -2.21
C ALA A 188 23.08 -14.77 -2.94
N ILE A 189 23.14 -15.25 -4.19
CA ILE A 189 21.97 -15.42 -5.06
C ILE A 189 20.89 -16.30 -4.41
N PRO A 190 21.19 -17.48 -3.83
CA PRO A 190 20.18 -18.28 -3.13
C PRO A 190 19.53 -17.57 -1.94
N LYS A 191 20.29 -16.71 -1.23
CA LYS A 191 19.76 -15.91 -0.11
C LYS A 191 18.78 -14.85 -0.61
N ILE A 192 19.08 -14.23 -1.76
CA ILE A 192 18.20 -13.25 -2.41
C ILE A 192 16.93 -13.93 -2.92
N ALA A 193 17.08 -15.07 -3.59
CA ALA A 193 16.02 -15.85 -4.21
C ALA A 193 15.01 -16.44 -3.19
N SER A 194 15.43 -16.66 -1.95
CA SER A 194 14.59 -17.32 -0.94
C SER A 194 13.28 -16.58 -0.70
N LYS A 195 12.16 -17.30 -0.65
CA LYS A 195 10.84 -16.77 -0.24
C LYS A 195 10.84 -16.14 1.16
N GLU A 196 11.79 -16.57 2.00
CA GLU A 196 11.98 -16.10 3.37
C GLU A 196 12.75 -14.77 3.43
N SER A 197 13.36 -14.35 2.32
CA SER A 197 14.22 -13.18 2.26
C SER A 197 13.44 -11.87 2.33
N LYS A 198 14.11 -10.77 2.68
CA LYS A 198 13.55 -9.41 2.58
C LYS A 198 13.35 -8.94 1.13
N PHE A 199 13.94 -9.63 0.16
CA PHE A 199 13.99 -9.21 -1.24
C PHE A 199 12.74 -9.58 -2.03
N ILE A 200 11.76 -10.25 -1.40
CA ILE A 200 10.45 -10.56 -1.98
C ILE A 200 9.39 -10.01 -1.03
N PHE A 201 8.67 -8.98 -1.43
CA PHE A 201 7.69 -8.30 -0.57
C PHE A 201 6.60 -7.64 -1.39
N LEU A 202 5.36 -7.62 -0.90
CA LEU A 202 4.21 -7.13 -1.67
C LEU A 202 4.19 -7.82 -3.06
N ASP A 203 4.18 -7.03 -4.14
CA ASP A 203 4.34 -7.48 -5.52
C ASP A 203 5.77 -7.23 -6.06
N SER A 204 6.69 -6.81 -5.19
CA SER A 204 8.08 -6.45 -5.50
C SER A 204 9.03 -7.63 -5.25
N TYR A 205 10.04 -7.75 -6.09
CA TYR A 205 11.06 -8.79 -5.99
C TYR A 205 12.36 -8.35 -6.65
N VAL A 206 13.49 -8.75 -6.06
CA VAL A 206 14.81 -8.57 -6.68
C VAL A 206 15.03 -9.62 -7.77
N TYR A 207 15.53 -9.18 -8.92
CA TYR A 207 15.99 -10.01 -10.04
C TYR A 207 17.41 -9.60 -10.44
N ILE A 208 18.15 -10.51 -11.04
CA ILE A 208 19.55 -10.32 -11.44
C ILE A 208 19.74 -10.83 -12.86
N LYS A 209 20.48 -10.06 -13.66
CA LYS A 209 20.95 -10.46 -15.00
C LYS A 209 22.36 -9.95 -15.25
N ASP A 210 23.00 -10.42 -16.29
CA ASP A 210 24.30 -9.86 -16.72
C ASP A 210 24.12 -8.69 -17.71
N MET A 211 25.25 -8.07 -18.09
CA MET A 211 25.30 -6.99 -19.09
C MET A 211 25.02 -7.42 -20.54
N HIS A 212 24.77 -8.71 -20.78
CA HIS A 212 24.36 -9.27 -22.07
C HIS A 212 22.86 -9.60 -22.12
N GLY A 213 22.14 -9.41 -21.02
CA GLY A 213 20.73 -9.71 -20.91
C GLY A 213 20.44 -11.19 -20.63
N ASN A 214 21.42 -11.97 -20.15
CA ASN A 214 21.15 -13.31 -19.63
C ASN A 214 20.57 -13.20 -18.23
N GLU A 215 19.34 -13.70 -18.04
CA GLU A 215 18.69 -13.68 -16.73
C GLU A 215 19.36 -14.71 -15.80
N ILE A 216 19.82 -14.25 -14.64
CA ILE A 216 20.54 -15.08 -13.64
C ILE A 216 19.61 -15.50 -12.50
N LEU A 217 18.75 -14.59 -12.05
CA LEU A 217 17.80 -14.81 -10.96
C LEU A 217 16.50 -14.08 -11.25
N ASN A 218 15.37 -14.81 -11.21
CA ASN A 218 14.05 -14.23 -11.22
C ASN A 218 13.06 -15.05 -10.38
N PRO A 219 12.92 -14.79 -9.07
CA PRO A 219 12.15 -15.63 -8.17
C PRO A 219 10.65 -15.65 -8.45
N LYS A 220 10.14 -14.75 -9.31
CA LYS A 220 8.73 -14.71 -9.73
C LYS A 220 8.51 -15.19 -11.16
N ASN A 221 9.56 -15.32 -11.95
CA ASN A 221 9.54 -15.84 -13.32
C ASN A 221 10.76 -16.76 -13.56
N PRO A 222 10.90 -17.87 -12.80
CA PRO A 222 12.08 -18.73 -12.87
C PRO A 222 12.30 -19.35 -14.25
N ASP A 223 11.25 -19.45 -15.08
CA ASP A 223 11.34 -19.90 -16.48
C ASP A 223 12.20 -18.98 -17.36
N LEU A 224 12.54 -17.76 -16.91
CA LEU A 224 13.46 -16.86 -17.61
C LEU A 224 14.92 -17.14 -17.27
N GLU A 225 15.22 -17.76 -16.13
CA GLU A 225 16.60 -18.00 -15.67
C GLU A 225 17.37 -18.85 -16.69
N GLY A 226 18.58 -18.38 -17.05
CA GLY A 226 19.43 -18.97 -18.07
C GLY A 226 19.08 -18.61 -19.52
N LYS A 227 18.01 -17.84 -19.74
CA LYS A 227 17.65 -17.33 -21.08
C LYS A 227 18.23 -15.94 -21.30
N ASN A 228 18.59 -15.66 -22.55
CA ASN A 228 18.87 -14.31 -22.98
C ASN A 228 17.55 -13.59 -23.29
N ILE A 229 17.27 -12.51 -22.56
CA ILE A 229 16.06 -11.69 -22.69
C ILE A 229 16.36 -10.31 -23.32
N TYR A 230 17.52 -10.14 -23.96
CA TYR A 230 17.93 -8.87 -24.56
C TYR A 230 16.91 -8.32 -25.57
N ASP A 231 16.37 -9.20 -26.42
CA ASP A 231 15.36 -8.87 -27.44
C ASP A 231 13.92 -9.05 -26.94
N LEU A 232 13.70 -9.24 -25.63
CA LEU A 232 12.36 -9.37 -25.09
C LEU A 232 11.62 -8.03 -25.15
N GLN A 233 10.42 -8.06 -25.73
CA GLN A 233 9.52 -6.91 -25.79
C GLN A 233 8.44 -7.02 -24.72
N ASP A 234 8.06 -5.87 -24.17
CA ASP A 234 6.83 -5.77 -23.38
C ASP A 234 5.56 -5.76 -24.26
N ALA A 235 4.39 -5.71 -23.63
CA ALA A 235 3.10 -5.69 -24.32
C ALA A 235 2.90 -4.51 -25.30
N ASN A 236 3.70 -3.45 -25.17
CA ASN A 236 3.68 -2.28 -26.04
C ASN A 236 4.79 -2.31 -27.10
N GLY A 237 5.55 -3.41 -27.20
CA GLY A 237 6.67 -3.54 -28.15
C GLY A 237 7.98 -2.90 -27.67
N LYS A 238 8.07 -2.46 -26.41
CA LYS A 238 9.29 -1.84 -25.86
C LYS A 238 10.35 -2.91 -25.57
N TYR A 239 11.54 -2.78 -26.17
CA TYR A 239 12.73 -3.58 -25.84
C TYR A 239 13.36 -3.10 -24.53
N PHE A 240 12.71 -3.39 -23.41
CA PHE A 240 13.07 -2.81 -22.12
C PHE A 240 14.45 -3.25 -21.61
N VAL A 241 14.87 -4.50 -21.84
CA VAL A 241 16.22 -4.97 -21.42
C VAL A 241 17.32 -4.27 -22.22
N LYS A 242 17.12 -4.10 -23.52
CA LYS A 242 18.05 -3.37 -24.37
C LYS A 242 18.22 -1.92 -23.94
N GLU A 243 17.11 -1.20 -23.73
CA GLU A 243 17.11 0.18 -23.25
C GLU A 243 17.80 0.30 -21.88
N GLU A 244 17.51 -0.62 -20.96
CA GLU A 244 18.14 -0.67 -19.64
C GLU A 244 19.66 -0.82 -19.73
N LEU A 245 20.15 -1.79 -20.51
CA LEU A 245 21.56 -2.07 -20.65
C LEU A 245 22.31 -0.93 -21.37
N GLU A 246 21.68 -0.27 -22.36
CA GLU A 246 22.22 0.93 -23.01
C GLU A 246 22.43 2.07 -22.00
N ILE A 247 21.47 2.30 -21.09
CA ILE A 247 21.61 3.30 -20.02
C ILE A 247 22.77 2.92 -19.07
N LEU A 248 22.83 1.65 -18.67
CA LEU A 248 23.85 1.14 -17.74
C LEU A 248 25.26 1.06 -18.34
N GLN A 249 25.46 1.29 -19.63
CA GLN A 249 26.80 1.51 -20.18
C GLN A 249 27.44 2.80 -19.64
N THR A 250 26.64 3.84 -19.39
CA THR A 250 27.13 5.16 -19.00
C THR A 250 26.75 5.55 -17.57
N GLN A 251 25.70 4.95 -17.02
CA GLN A 251 25.21 5.23 -15.67
C GLN A 251 25.44 4.02 -14.75
N ALA A 252 25.47 4.25 -13.43
CA ALA A 252 25.57 3.17 -12.44
C ALA A 252 24.21 2.53 -12.16
N ASP A 253 23.15 3.32 -12.29
CA ASP A 253 21.78 2.94 -11.98
C ASP A 253 20.80 3.78 -12.80
N CYS A 254 19.55 3.32 -12.89
CA CYS A 254 18.48 4.11 -13.49
C CYS A 254 17.09 3.67 -13.00
N TRP A 255 16.12 4.56 -13.18
CA TRP A 255 14.70 4.24 -13.12
C TRP A 255 14.16 4.09 -14.53
N MET A 256 13.30 3.09 -14.73
CA MET A 256 12.55 2.93 -15.97
C MET A 256 11.18 2.29 -15.71
N ASP A 257 10.35 2.25 -16.74
CA ASP A 257 9.08 1.53 -16.72
C ASP A 257 8.88 0.68 -17.98
N TYR A 258 8.09 -0.38 -17.84
CA TYR A 258 7.66 -1.26 -18.92
C TYR A 258 6.41 -2.04 -18.48
N MET A 259 5.74 -2.69 -19.43
CA MET A 259 4.59 -3.55 -19.13
C MET A 259 5.04 -4.94 -18.70
N TRP A 260 4.63 -5.38 -17.52
CA TRP A 260 4.96 -6.71 -17.00
C TRP A 260 3.81 -7.26 -16.15
N PRO A 261 3.52 -8.56 -16.18
CA PRO A 261 2.50 -9.13 -15.31
C PRO A 261 2.92 -9.07 -13.83
N LYS A 262 1.95 -8.81 -12.94
CA LYS A 262 2.19 -8.95 -11.49
C LYS A 262 2.49 -10.42 -11.15
N PRO A 263 3.18 -10.70 -10.02
CA PRO A 263 3.42 -12.08 -9.60
C PRO A 263 2.13 -12.90 -9.53
N GLY A 264 2.06 -13.99 -10.31
CA GLY A 264 0.88 -14.86 -10.36
C GLY A 264 -0.24 -14.40 -11.30
N GLU A 265 -0.07 -13.27 -12.00
CA GLU A 265 -0.98 -12.79 -13.03
C GLU A 265 -0.38 -12.98 -14.43
N THR A 266 -1.23 -12.99 -15.45
CA THR A 266 -0.83 -13.05 -16.88
C THR A 266 -0.99 -11.72 -17.59
N GLU A 267 -1.95 -10.90 -17.15
CA GLU A 267 -2.23 -9.61 -17.75
C GLU A 267 -1.13 -8.60 -17.40
N PRO A 268 -0.46 -7.99 -18.40
CA PRO A 268 0.58 -7.01 -18.16
C PRO A 268 0.05 -5.75 -17.47
N SER A 269 0.78 -5.29 -16.45
CA SER A 269 0.55 -4.01 -15.78
C SER A 269 1.78 -3.13 -15.91
N LYS A 270 1.61 -1.81 -15.80
CA LYS A 270 2.77 -0.90 -15.74
C LYS A 270 3.63 -1.26 -14.53
N LYS A 271 4.89 -1.63 -14.76
CA LYS A 271 5.91 -1.88 -13.74
C LYS A 271 6.91 -0.72 -13.78
N VAL A 272 7.21 -0.15 -12.62
CA VAL A 272 8.28 0.85 -12.45
C VAL A 272 9.42 0.17 -11.70
N VAL A 273 10.61 0.19 -12.29
CA VAL A 273 11.78 -0.51 -11.76
C VAL A 273 12.93 0.45 -11.50
N TYR A 274 13.69 0.16 -10.45
CA TYR A 274 15.01 0.70 -10.22
C TYR A 274 16.01 -0.41 -10.47
N VAL A 275 17.07 -0.11 -11.21
CA VAL A 275 18.15 -1.05 -11.47
C VAL A 275 19.49 -0.42 -11.19
N LYS A 276 20.44 -1.23 -10.75
CA LYS A 276 21.80 -0.81 -10.45
C LYS A 276 22.77 -1.89 -10.88
N LYS A 277 23.85 -1.48 -11.54
CA LYS A 277 24.95 -2.40 -11.89
C LYS A 277 25.93 -2.52 -10.74
N VAL A 278 26.47 -3.72 -10.56
CA VAL A 278 27.49 -4.03 -9.54
C VAL A 278 28.52 -4.95 -10.15
N VAL A 279 29.80 -4.69 -9.86
CA VAL A 279 30.88 -5.61 -10.20
C VAL A 279 30.99 -6.64 -9.09
N VAL A 280 30.82 -7.91 -9.44
CA VAL A 280 30.97 -9.06 -8.54
C VAL A 280 32.05 -9.93 -9.14
N GLU A 281 33.17 -10.07 -8.42
CA GLU A 281 34.37 -10.74 -8.93
C GLU A 281 34.89 -10.08 -10.23
N GLN A 282 34.71 -10.72 -11.38
CA GLN A 282 35.11 -10.21 -12.70
C GLN A 282 33.92 -9.80 -13.57
N ASP A 283 32.70 -10.11 -13.14
CA ASP A 283 31.49 -9.92 -13.91
C ASP A 283 30.74 -8.67 -13.45
N THR A 284 30.08 -8.00 -14.40
CA THR A 284 29.13 -6.92 -14.07
C THR A 284 27.72 -7.48 -14.11
N LEU A 285 27.07 -7.49 -12.95
CA LEU A 285 25.68 -7.87 -12.79
C LEU A 285 24.79 -6.63 -12.76
N VAL A 286 23.56 -6.78 -13.21
CA VAL A 286 22.48 -5.81 -13.08
C VAL A 286 21.46 -6.35 -12.09
N VAL A 287 21.28 -5.63 -10.99
CA VAL A 287 20.32 -5.94 -9.94
C VAL A 287 19.13 -5.02 -10.08
N GLY A 288 17.93 -5.57 -10.16
CA GLY A 288 16.70 -4.79 -10.33
C GLY A 288 15.63 -5.17 -9.34
N CYS A 289 14.77 -4.22 -8.99
CA CYS A 289 13.53 -4.43 -8.26
C CYS A 289 12.50 -3.43 -8.77
N GLY A 290 11.21 -3.71 -8.59
CA GLY A 290 10.18 -2.76 -8.99
C GLY A 290 8.85 -3.00 -8.33
N TYR A 291 7.94 -2.08 -8.61
CA TYR A 291 6.58 -2.06 -8.09
C TYR A 291 5.59 -1.74 -9.21
N TYR A 292 4.32 -2.01 -8.93
CA TYR A 292 3.21 -1.73 -9.84
C TYR A 292 2.40 -0.56 -9.30
N PRO A 293 2.53 0.64 -9.87
CA PRO A 293 1.65 1.75 -9.53
C PRO A 293 0.20 1.39 -9.80
N ALA A 294 -0.73 1.94 -9.02
CA ALA A 294 -2.16 1.79 -9.28
C ALA A 294 -2.51 2.31 -10.69
N SER A 295 -3.09 1.45 -11.52
CA SER A 295 -3.60 1.82 -12.84
C SER A 295 -4.78 2.78 -12.71
N GLU A 296 -5.15 3.46 -13.80
CA GLU A 296 -6.33 4.34 -13.79
C GLU A 296 -7.61 3.54 -13.47
N LYS A 297 -7.69 2.30 -13.98
CA LYS A 297 -8.71 1.32 -13.61
C LYS A 297 -8.73 1.03 -12.11
N ASP A 298 -7.58 0.80 -11.48
CA ASP A 298 -7.49 0.55 -10.02
C ASP A 298 -7.96 1.77 -9.22
N LYS A 299 -7.60 2.98 -9.66
CA LYS A 299 -8.07 4.23 -9.03
C LYS A 299 -9.58 4.39 -9.16
N GLN A 300 -10.15 4.12 -10.33
CA GLN A 300 -11.60 4.16 -10.57
C GLN A 300 -12.34 3.12 -9.71
N ILE A 301 -11.84 1.88 -9.66
CA ILE A 301 -12.37 0.81 -8.81
C ILE A 301 -12.36 1.24 -7.35
N LYS A 302 -11.23 1.77 -6.86
CA LYS A 302 -11.10 2.25 -5.48
C LYS A 302 -12.09 3.38 -5.20
N LYS A 303 -12.19 4.37 -6.10
CA LYS A 303 -13.16 5.47 -6.00
C LYS A 303 -14.58 4.94 -5.87
N ILE A 304 -15.00 4.03 -6.74
CA ILE A 304 -16.33 3.40 -6.71
C ILE A 304 -16.62 2.76 -5.35
N ILE A 305 -15.72 1.89 -4.88
CA ILE A 305 -15.92 1.14 -3.63
C ILE A 305 -15.97 2.10 -2.43
N THR A 306 -15.02 3.03 -2.32
CA THR A 306 -15.00 4.01 -1.23
C THR A 306 -16.26 4.87 -1.23
N THR A 307 -16.67 5.37 -2.41
CA THR A 307 -17.88 6.18 -2.54
C THR A 307 -19.15 5.40 -2.19
N LEU A 308 -19.29 4.12 -2.56
CA LEU A 308 -20.45 3.32 -2.14
C LEU A 308 -20.43 2.97 -0.65
N ASN A 309 -19.26 2.74 -0.05
CA ASN A 309 -19.15 2.52 1.39
C ASN A 309 -19.61 3.75 2.18
N GLU A 310 -19.17 4.95 1.78
CA GLU A 310 -19.61 6.21 2.38
C GLU A 310 -21.12 6.42 2.21
N ALA A 311 -21.66 6.17 1.00
CA ALA A 311 -23.10 6.26 0.76
C ALA A 311 -23.90 5.27 1.62
N ALA A 312 -23.42 4.04 1.78
CA ALA A 312 -24.07 3.02 2.62
C ALA A 312 -24.10 3.45 4.09
N ILE A 313 -23.02 4.02 4.61
CA ILE A 313 -22.96 4.56 5.99
C ILE A 313 -23.96 5.71 6.15
N MET A 314 -23.98 6.66 5.20
CA MET A 314 -24.93 7.79 5.22
C MET A 314 -26.39 7.32 5.21
N ILE A 315 -26.73 6.36 4.35
CA ILE A 315 -28.07 5.76 4.31
C ILE A 315 -28.40 5.03 5.61
N THR A 316 -27.44 4.32 6.19
CA THR A 316 -27.65 3.57 7.45
C THR A 316 -27.94 4.51 8.61
N ASN A 317 -27.29 5.68 8.64
CA ASN A 317 -27.45 6.64 9.73
C ASN A 317 -28.65 7.58 9.53
N GLU A 318 -28.90 8.03 8.31
CA GLU A 318 -29.83 9.14 8.03
C GLU A 318 -31.04 8.72 7.17
N GLY A 319 -31.04 7.49 6.64
CA GLY A 319 -32.09 6.95 5.79
C GLY A 319 -32.23 7.70 4.47
N GLU A 320 -33.46 7.92 4.03
CA GLU A 320 -33.75 8.49 2.70
C GLU A 320 -33.44 10.00 2.61
N LYS A 321 -33.15 10.67 3.75
CA LYS A 321 -32.82 12.10 3.81
C LYS A 321 -31.58 12.47 3.01
N VAL A 322 -30.66 11.53 2.78
CA VAL A 322 -29.41 11.78 2.06
C VAL A 322 -29.57 11.68 0.54
N PHE A 323 -30.70 11.20 0.02
CA PHE A 323 -30.84 11.02 -1.43
C PHE A 323 -30.68 12.32 -2.25
N PRO A 324 -31.09 13.53 -1.79
CA PRO A 324 -30.80 14.77 -2.52
C PRO A 324 -29.30 15.03 -2.70
N GLU A 325 -28.46 14.61 -1.74
CA GLU A 325 -27.00 14.74 -1.81
C GLU A 325 -26.44 13.95 -3.00
N PHE A 326 -26.91 12.72 -3.20
CA PHE A 326 -26.46 11.86 -4.29
C PHE A 326 -26.86 12.36 -5.69
N ARG A 327 -27.78 13.33 -5.78
CA ARG A 327 -28.21 13.95 -7.05
C ARG A 327 -27.43 15.23 -7.38
N LYS A 328 -26.60 15.75 -6.47
CA LYS A 328 -25.85 17.00 -6.69
C LYS A 328 -24.82 16.81 -7.80
N LYS A 329 -24.96 17.57 -8.90
CA LYS A 329 -23.97 17.62 -9.98
C LYS A 329 -22.65 18.20 -9.48
N ASN A 330 -21.54 17.79 -10.10
CA ASN A 330 -20.19 18.21 -9.76
C ASN A 330 -19.82 17.89 -8.30
N SER A 331 -20.37 16.79 -7.78
CA SER A 331 -20.05 16.27 -6.46
C SER A 331 -19.32 14.93 -6.59
N LYS A 332 -18.77 14.43 -5.48
CA LYS A 332 -18.19 13.08 -5.45
C LYS A 332 -19.20 11.97 -5.80
N TRP A 333 -20.50 12.25 -5.71
CA TRP A 333 -21.59 11.30 -6.01
C TRP A 333 -22.02 11.32 -7.47
N PHE A 334 -21.83 12.45 -8.15
CA PHE A 334 -22.24 12.65 -9.52
C PHE A 334 -21.36 13.70 -10.22
N GLN A 335 -20.43 13.21 -11.05
CA GLN A 335 -19.52 14.02 -11.85
C GLN A 335 -19.19 13.30 -13.15
N ASP A 336 -19.28 14.00 -14.28
CA ASP A 336 -19.02 13.45 -15.62
C ASP A 336 -19.86 12.17 -15.88
N ASP A 337 -19.20 11.05 -16.16
CA ASP A 337 -19.78 9.71 -16.35
C ASP A 337 -19.91 8.91 -15.04
N PHE A 338 -19.32 9.38 -13.95
CA PHE A 338 -19.42 8.75 -12.64
C PHE A 338 -20.70 9.21 -11.92
N TYR A 339 -21.53 8.26 -11.50
CA TYR A 339 -22.71 8.51 -10.67
C TYR A 339 -23.07 7.30 -9.80
N ILE A 340 -23.58 7.55 -8.59
CA ILE A 340 -24.30 6.54 -7.82
C ILE A 340 -25.73 6.43 -8.35
N PHE A 341 -26.24 5.21 -8.40
CA PHE A 341 -27.66 4.92 -8.60
C PHE A 341 -28.14 3.84 -7.62
N ILE A 342 -29.40 3.89 -7.24
CA ILE A 342 -29.97 3.08 -6.15
C ILE A 342 -31.28 2.45 -6.61
N TYR A 343 -31.42 1.16 -6.35
CA TYR A 343 -32.69 0.43 -6.45
C TYR A 343 -33.17 -0.04 -5.08
N ASP A 344 -34.45 -0.34 -4.95
CA ASP A 344 -34.93 -1.23 -3.90
C ASP A 344 -34.85 -2.71 -4.34
N THR A 345 -35.24 -3.63 -3.47
CA THR A 345 -35.18 -5.08 -3.74
C THR A 345 -36.23 -5.56 -4.73
N ASP A 346 -37.22 -4.73 -5.08
CA ASP A 346 -38.23 -5.02 -6.10
C ASP A 346 -37.80 -4.49 -7.49
N GLY A 347 -36.66 -3.78 -7.56
CA GLY A 347 -36.11 -3.22 -8.79
C GLY A 347 -36.65 -1.83 -9.14
N ASN A 348 -37.31 -1.13 -8.22
CA ASN A 348 -37.73 0.25 -8.44
C ASN A 348 -36.54 1.20 -8.34
N ARG A 349 -36.43 2.16 -9.26
CA ARG A 349 -35.37 3.18 -9.24
C ARG A 349 -35.63 4.18 -8.12
N ILE A 350 -34.76 4.22 -7.12
CA ILE A 350 -34.86 5.14 -5.98
C ILE A 350 -34.04 6.42 -6.22
N VAL A 351 -32.83 6.28 -6.75
CA VAL A 351 -31.94 7.39 -7.10
C VAL A 351 -31.30 7.10 -8.45
N TYR A 352 -31.50 7.98 -9.43
CA TYR A 352 -30.93 7.87 -10.77
C TYR A 352 -30.57 9.24 -11.37
N PRO A 353 -29.45 9.85 -10.93
CA PRO A 353 -29.09 11.23 -11.26
C PRO A 353 -28.97 11.57 -12.76
N PRO A 354 -28.53 10.65 -13.66
CA PRO A 354 -28.47 10.94 -15.09
C PRO A 354 -29.83 11.17 -15.75
N ALA A 355 -30.90 10.57 -15.22
CA ALA A 355 -32.27 10.77 -15.71
C ALA A 355 -33.28 10.67 -14.55
N PRO A 356 -33.37 11.70 -13.69
CA PRO A 356 -34.20 11.67 -12.47
C PRO A 356 -35.69 11.42 -12.74
N GLN A 357 -36.16 11.75 -13.94
CA GLN A 357 -37.53 11.48 -14.37
C GLN A 357 -37.88 9.98 -14.45
N LYS A 358 -36.87 9.08 -14.47
CA LYS A 358 -37.06 7.62 -14.44
C LYS A 358 -37.14 7.05 -13.03
N GLU A 359 -36.94 7.87 -11.99
CA GLU A 359 -37.09 7.43 -10.60
C GLU A 359 -38.56 7.09 -10.31
N GLY A 360 -38.78 6.01 -9.55
CA GLY A 360 -40.10 5.41 -9.31
C GLY A 360 -40.50 4.34 -10.33
N GLU A 361 -39.88 4.30 -11.52
CA GLU A 361 -40.11 3.22 -12.48
C GLU A 361 -39.47 1.90 -12.02
N ASN A 362 -40.16 0.79 -12.27
CA ASN A 362 -39.61 -0.54 -12.06
C ASN A 362 -38.70 -0.95 -13.22
N ALA A 363 -37.46 -1.32 -12.89
CA ALA A 363 -36.43 -1.71 -13.85
C ALA A 363 -36.08 -3.20 -13.79
N PHE A 364 -36.82 -4.00 -13.02
CA PHE A 364 -36.49 -5.41 -12.74
C PHE A 364 -36.40 -6.25 -14.02
N ASN A 365 -37.23 -5.97 -15.03
CA ASN A 365 -37.26 -6.69 -16.30
C ASN A 365 -36.55 -5.96 -17.45
N VAL A 366 -35.82 -4.88 -17.17
CA VAL A 366 -35.02 -4.21 -18.20
C VAL A 366 -33.79 -5.06 -18.49
N THR A 367 -33.49 -5.26 -19.77
CA THR A 367 -32.29 -5.96 -20.22
C THR A 367 -31.29 -5.00 -20.84
N ASP A 368 -30.02 -5.39 -20.83
CA ASP A 368 -29.00 -4.78 -21.67
C ASP A 368 -29.08 -5.26 -23.14
N ALA A 369 -28.13 -4.81 -23.96
CA ALA A 369 -28.04 -5.15 -25.39
C ALA A 369 -27.74 -6.64 -25.65
N ASP A 370 -27.22 -7.37 -24.65
CA ASP A 370 -26.94 -8.81 -24.73
C ASP A 370 -28.05 -9.65 -24.07
N GLY A 371 -29.16 -9.02 -23.64
CA GLY A 371 -30.30 -9.70 -23.01
C GLY A 371 -30.13 -9.99 -21.51
N LYS A 372 -29.11 -9.44 -20.84
CA LYS A 372 -28.89 -9.64 -19.40
C LYS A 372 -29.83 -8.76 -18.58
N TYR A 373 -30.49 -9.32 -17.56
CA TYR A 373 -31.29 -8.59 -16.58
C TYR A 373 -30.41 -7.97 -15.50
N GLN A 374 -29.72 -6.88 -15.83
CA GLN A 374 -28.70 -6.26 -14.97
C GLN A 374 -29.23 -5.87 -13.58
N VAL A 375 -30.48 -5.41 -13.46
CA VAL A 375 -31.06 -5.03 -12.16
C VAL A 375 -31.31 -6.25 -11.27
N GLN A 376 -31.71 -7.38 -11.85
CA GLN A 376 -31.83 -8.64 -11.10
C GLN A 376 -30.47 -9.10 -10.61
N MET A 377 -29.45 -9.02 -11.46
CA MET A 377 -28.06 -9.35 -11.07
C MET A 377 -27.54 -8.43 -9.97
N PHE A 378 -27.91 -7.14 -9.96
CA PHE A 378 -27.56 -6.23 -8.87
C PHE A 378 -28.23 -6.63 -7.56
N ILE A 379 -29.54 -6.89 -7.59
CA ILE A 379 -30.30 -7.32 -6.40
C ILE A 379 -29.74 -8.64 -5.85
N GLU A 380 -29.50 -9.63 -6.71
CA GLU A 380 -28.89 -10.90 -6.34
C GLU A 380 -27.54 -10.69 -5.66
N LYS A 381 -26.70 -9.80 -6.21
CA LYS A 381 -25.39 -9.50 -5.63
C LYS A 381 -25.49 -8.84 -4.26
N ALA A 382 -26.38 -7.86 -4.10
CA ALA A 382 -26.61 -7.19 -2.81
C ALA A 382 -27.24 -8.11 -1.75
N LEU A 383 -28.01 -9.13 -2.15
CA LEU A 383 -28.62 -10.09 -1.23
C LEU A 383 -27.79 -11.36 -1.01
N SER A 384 -26.61 -11.46 -1.64
CA SER A 384 -25.66 -12.55 -1.40
C SER A 384 -25.08 -12.49 0.01
N GLU A 385 -24.41 -13.57 0.46
CA GLU A 385 -23.71 -13.61 1.75
C GLU A 385 -22.63 -12.52 1.88
N GLN A 386 -22.02 -12.13 0.78
CA GLN A 386 -21.02 -11.06 0.75
C GLN A 386 -21.66 -9.67 0.78
N GLU A 387 -22.97 -9.58 0.49
CA GLU A 387 -23.76 -8.34 0.42
C GLU A 387 -23.23 -7.28 -0.57
N GLU A 388 -22.26 -7.64 -1.40
CA GLU A 388 -21.60 -6.77 -2.37
C GLU A 388 -20.91 -7.55 -3.51
N GLY A 389 -20.54 -6.85 -4.57
CA GLY A 389 -19.66 -7.38 -5.62
C GLY A 389 -19.87 -6.77 -7.00
N TRP A 390 -19.13 -7.28 -7.98
CA TRP A 390 -19.11 -6.76 -9.36
C TRP A 390 -20.11 -7.45 -10.28
N VAL A 391 -20.73 -6.66 -11.16
CA VAL A 391 -21.63 -7.10 -12.23
C VAL A 391 -21.21 -6.46 -13.56
N GLN A 392 -21.13 -7.28 -14.61
CA GLN A 392 -20.73 -6.86 -15.96
C GLN A 392 -21.90 -6.97 -16.95
N TYR A 393 -22.18 -5.87 -17.66
CA TYR A 393 -23.28 -5.71 -18.60
C TYR A 393 -22.94 -4.63 -19.64
N LYS A 394 -23.77 -4.44 -20.66
CA LYS A 394 -23.61 -3.34 -21.62
C LYS A 394 -24.53 -2.17 -21.27
N TRP A 395 -23.99 -0.96 -21.33
CA TRP A 395 -24.77 0.26 -21.09
C TRP A 395 -24.20 1.44 -21.86
N PRO A 396 -25.02 2.36 -22.36
CA PRO A 396 -24.50 3.56 -23.00
C PRO A 396 -23.91 4.54 -21.96
N LYS A 397 -22.86 5.25 -22.37
CA LYS A 397 -22.33 6.40 -21.62
C LYS A 397 -23.38 7.51 -21.52
N LYS A 398 -23.16 8.48 -20.61
CA LYS A 398 -24.14 9.53 -20.35
C LYS A 398 -24.30 10.42 -21.59
N GLY A 399 -25.53 10.47 -22.13
CA GLY A 399 -25.83 11.25 -23.33
C GLY A 399 -25.56 10.52 -24.65
N GLU A 400 -25.09 9.28 -24.59
CA GLU A 400 -24.89 8.41 -25.76
C GLU A 400 -25.99 7.35 -25.86
N SER A 401 -26.09 6.70 -27.02
CA SER A 401 -27.05 5.61 -27.28
C SER A 401 -26.38 4.25 -27.49
N THR A 402 -25.11 4.22 -27.89
CA THR A 402 -24.37 2.99 -28.17
C THR A 402 -24.01 2.26 -26.87
N PRO A 403 -24.50 1.04 -26.64
CA PRO A 403 -24.13 0.26 -25.46
C PRO A 403 -22.67 -0.20 -25.56
N VAL A 404 -21.90 0.07 -24.51
CA VAL A 404 -20.51 -0.40 -24.35
C VAL A 404 -20.38 -1.23 -23.08
N PRO A 405 -19.35 -2.08 -22.91
CA PRO A 405 -19.13 -2.80 -21.66
C PRO A 405 -19.10 -1.85 -20.47
N LYS A 406 -19.72 -2.25 -19.36
CA LYS A 406 -19.77 -1.50 -18.10
C LYS A 406 -19.63 -2.45 -16.92
N HIS A 407 -18.77 -2.08 -15.99
CA HIS A 407 -18.53 -2.82 -14.75
C HIS A 407 -19.11 -2.02 -13.58
N THR A 408 -20.12 -2.56 -12.91
CA THR A 408 -20.76 -1.93 -11.75
C THR A 408 -20.44 -2.71 -10.49
N PHE A 409 -19.94 -2.02 -9.47
CA PHE A 409 -19.90 -2.53 -8.11
C PHE A 409 -21.24 -2.28 -7.45
N VAL A 410 -21.72 -3.29 -6.75
CA VAL A 410 -22.99 -3.31 -6.06
C VAL A 410 -22.72 -3.49 -4.58
N LYS A 411 -23.46 -2.77 -3.73
CA LYS A 411 -23.40 -2.91 -2.28
C LYS A 411 -24.78 -2.78 -1.66
N LYS A 412 -25.09 -3.65 -0.69
CA LYS A 412 -26.27 -3.51 0.16
C LYS A 412 -26.12 -2.33 1.12
N ALA A 413 -27.20 -1.59 1.32
CA ALA A 413 -27.36 -0.71 2.48
C ALA A 413 -28.74 -0.96 3.12
N GLN A 414 -28.86 -0.67 4.41
CA GLN A 414 -30.12 -0.78 5.12
C GLN A 414 -30.41 0.53 5.84
N THR A 415 -31.61 1.09 5.65
CA THR A 415 -32.03 2.32 6.34
C THR A 415 -32.30 2.05 7.83
N PRO A 416 -32.40 3.08 8.68
CA PRO A 416 -32.84 2.93 10.08
C PRO A 416 -34.20 2.25 10.23
N SER A 417 -35.08 2.37 9.22
CA SER A 417 -36.39 1.71 9.19
C SER A 417 -36.34 0.24 8.75
N GLY A 418 -35.15 -0.28 8.46
CA GLY A 418 -34.93 -1.66 8.04
C GLY A 418 -35.08 -1.91 6.53
N LYS A 419 -35.36 -0.88 5.72
CA LYS A 419 -35.51 -1.00 4.26
C LYS A 419 -34.16 -1.29 3.62
N ILE A 420 -34.11 -2.31 2.78
CA ILE A 420 -32.90 -2.69 2.03
C ILE A 420 -32.83 -1.92 0.72
N LEU A 421 -31.65 -1.39 0.42
CA LEU A 421 -31.33 -0.67 -0.80
C LEU A 421 -30.12 -1.29 -1.49
N VAL A 422 -30.14 -1.26 -2.82
CA VAL A 422 -29.11 -1.79 -3.71
C VAL A 422 -28.35 -0.61 -4.31
N LEU A 423 -27.20 -0.28 -3.73
CA LEU A 423 -26.35 0.82 -4.18
C LEU A 423 -25.45 0.35 -5.30
N CYS A 424 -25.35 1.16 -6.34
CA CYS A 424 -24.58 0.84 -7.53
C CYS A 424 -23.76 2.04 -7.99
N ALA A 425 -22.52 1.78 -8.40
CA ALA A 425 -21.69 2.72 -9.16
C ALA A 425 -20.74 1.91 -10.05
N GLY A 426 -20.33 2.47 -11.19
CA GLY A 426 -19.55 1.71 -12.16
C GLY A 426 -18.67 2.57 -13.04
N TYR A 427 -17.81 1.90 -13.79
CA TYR A 427 -16.96 2.49 -14.81
C TYR A 427 -17.14 1.77 -16.15
N TYR A 428 -16.74 2.44 -17.21
CA TYR A 428 -16.61 1.87 -18.55
C TYR A 428 -15.13 1.52 -18.73
N PRO A 429 -14.75 0.23 -18.87
CA PRO A 429 -13.38 -0.13 -19.18
C PRO A 429 -12.95 0.55 -20.50
N GLU A 430 -11.70 1.00 -20.55
CA GLU A 430 -11.06 1.38 -21.81
C GLU A 430 -10.74 0.08 -22.58
N ASP A 431 -10.93 0.11 -23.90
CA ASP A 431 -10.65 -1.02 -24.81
C ASP A 431 -9.16 -1.32 -24.92
#